data_AF-A0A1G1HQK0-F1
#
_entry.id   AF-A0A1G1HQK0-F1
#
_cell.length_a   1.000
_cell.length_b   1.000
_cell.length_c   1.000
_cell.angle_alpha   90.00
_cell.angle_beta   90.00
_cell.angle_gamma   90.00
#
_symmetry.space_group_name_H-M   'P 1'
#
loop_
_entity.id
_entity.type
_entity.pdbx_description
1 polymer ?
#
loop_
_entity_poly.entity_id
_entity_poly.type
_entity_poly.pdbx_seq_one_letter_code
_entity_poly.pdbx_strand_id
1 'polypeptide(L)' 'MGSLKEKINEIEREEIINALKECEWVMARAARKLGITERMIGYKIKKYAIMREVERGKTIGFDSGRW' A
#
# COMPACT_ATOMS: atom_id res chain seq x y z
N MET A 1 -20.10 -15.68 -1.40
CA MET A 1 -19.32 -15.20 -0.24
C MET A 1 -17.88 -15.59 -0.46
N GLY A 2 -16.94 -14.63 -0.45
CA GLY A 2 -15.51 -14.93 -0.59
C GLY A 2 -14.97 -15.77 0.57
N SER A 3 -13.93 -16.53 0.28
CA SER A 3 -13.13 -17.29 1.24
C SER A 3 -12.54 -16.38 2.33
N LEU A 4 -12.19 -16.96 3.48
CA LEU A 4 -11.50 -16.22 4.55
C LEU A 4 -10.21 -15.55 4.05
N LYS A 5 -9.51 -16.20 3.14
CA LYS A 5 -8.26 -15.70 2.55
C LYS A 5 -8.49 -14.42 1.74
N GLU A 6 -9.58 -14.34 0.98
CA GLU A 6 -9.93 -13.15 0.21
C GLU A 6 -10.26 -11.98 1.13
N LYS A 7 -11.07 -12.20 2.17
CA LYS A 7 -11.41 -11.17 3.16
C LYS A 7 -10.18 -10.61 3.87
N ILE A 8 -9.23 -11.48 4.25
CA ILE A 8 -7.98 -11.03 4.87
C ILE A 8 -7.15 -10.18 3.90
N ASN A 9 -7.08 -10.56 2.62
CA ASN A 9 -6.36 -9.78 1.62
C ASN A 9 -7.00 -8.40 1.39
N GLU A 10 -8.33 -8.31 1.41
CA GLU A 10 -9.08 -7.05 1.27
C GLU A 10 -8.80 -6.12 2.45
N ILE A 11 -8.96 -6.61 3.68
CA ILE A 11 -8.67 -5.85 4.90
C ILE A 11 -7.21 -5.38 4.90
N GLU A 12 -6.27 -6.28 4.60
CA GLU A 12 -4.86 -5.92 4.56
C GLU A 12 -4.57 -4.85 3.49
N ARG A 13 -5.19 -4.94 2.31
CA ARG A 13 -5.05 -3.94 1.25
C ARG A 13 -5.58 -2.59 1.70
N GLU A 14 -6.75 -2.54 2.32
CA GLU A 14 -7.39 -1.31 2.81
C GLU A 14 -6.53 -0.63 3.88
N GLU A 15 -6.04 -1.38 4.86
CA GLU A 15 -5.17 -0.85 5.92
C GLU A 15 -3.88 -0.22 5.36
N ILE A 16 -3.27 -0.85 4.34
CA ILE A 16 -2.09 -0.29 3.67
C ILE A 16 -2.43 1.01 2.95
N ILE A 17 -3.55 1.07 2.23
CA ILE A 17 -3.99 2.28 1.53
C ILE A 17 -4.25 3.42 2.52
N ASN A 18 -4.93 3.13 3.64
CA ASN A 18 -5.22 4.12 4.67
C ASN A 18 -3.94 4.66 5.30
N ALA A 19 -3.03 3.78 5.71
CA ALA A 19 -1.74 4.19 6.26
C ALA A 19 -0.91 5.02 5.26
N LEU A 20 -0.92 4.65 3.97
CA LEU A 20 -0.27 5.44 2.92
C LEU A 20 -0.91 6.82 2.77
N LYS A 21 -2.24 6.94 2.72
CA LYS A 21 -2.93 8.22 2.63
C LYS A 21 -2.61 9.13 3.81
N GLU A 22 -2.70 8.62 5.03
CA GLU A 22 -2.39 9.36 6.26
C GLU A 22 -0.92 9.79 6.36
N CYS A 23 -0.03 9.04 5.73
CA CYS A 23 1.41 9.31 5.72
C CYS A 23 1.86 10.02 4.44
N GLU A 24 0.96 10.68 3.70
CA GLU A 24 1.24 11.43 2.48
C GLU A 24 1.98 10.59 1.41
N TRP A 25 1.67 9.30 1.38
CA TRP A 25 2.26 8.29 0.51
C TRP A 25 3.76 8.04 0.74
N VAL A 26 4.28 8.38 1.92
CA VAL A 26 5.65 8.05 2.34
C VAL A 26 5.67 6.62 2.93
N MET A 27 6.23 5.67 2.17
CA MET A 27 6.29 4.24 2.56
C MET A 27 6.91 4.02 3.94
N ALA A 28 8.09 4.57 4.23
CA ALA A 28 8.75 4.46 5.52
C ALA A 28 7.87 4.92 6.71
N ARG A 29 7.02 5.93 6.52
CA ARG A 29 6.09 6.41 7.55
C ARG A 29 4.92 5.44 7.70
N ALA A 30 4.33 5.00 6.59
CA ALA A 30 3.24 4.03 6.59
C ALA A 30 3.66 2.68 7.19
N ALA A 31 4.85 2.17 6.85
CA ALA A 31 5.39 0.93 7.39
C ALA A 31 5.55 1.00 8.91
N ARG A 32 6.14 2.10 9.42
CA ARG A 32 6.25 2.36 10.86
C ARG A 32 4.89 2.42 11.54
N LYS A 33 3.90 3.07 10.92
CA LYS A 33 2.53 3.16 11.45
C LYS A 33 1.87 1.77 11.55
N LEU A 34 2.08 0.92 10.55
CA LEU A 34 1.55 -0.45 10.50
C LEU A 34 2.37 -1.45 11.35
N GLY A 35 3.48 -1.02 11.95
CA GLY A 35 4.35 -1.90 12.74
C GLY A 35 5.09 -2.95 11.91
N ILE A 36 5.34 -2.68 10.63
CA ILE A 36 6.07 -3.59 9.71
C ILE A 36 7.31 -2.92 9.13
N THR A 37 8.17 -3.72 8.50
CA THR A 37 9.35 -3.19 7.80
C THR A 37 8.96 -2.54 6.49
N GLU A 38 9.77 -1.59 6.03
CA GLU A 38 9.58 -0.93 4.72
C GLU A 38 9.65 -1.93 3.56
N ARG A 39 10.46 -2.98 3.69
CA ARG A 39 10.50 -4.09 2.73
C ARG A 39 9.16 -4.83 2.65
N MET A 40 8.53 -5.11 3.79
CA MET A 40 7.25 -5.81 3.85
C MET A 40 6.12 -4.98 3.22
N ILE A 41 6.03 -3.68 3.52
CA ILE A 41 5.01 -2.83 2.89
C ILE A 41 5.25 -2.74 1.38
N GLY A 42 6.51 -2.65 0.94
CA GLY A 42 6.86 -2.65 -0.49
C GLY A 42 6.39 -3.92 -1.22
N TYR A 43 6.60 -5.10 -0.62
CA TYR A 43 6.07 -6.35 -1.18
C TYR A 43 4.55 -6.38 -1.24
N LYS A 44 3.86 -5.89 -0.21
CA LYS A 44 2.39 -5.86 -0.17
C LYS A 44 1.81 -4.86 -1.17
N ILE A 45 2.44 -3.70 -1.34
CA ILE A 45 2.07 -2.71 -2.36
C ILE A 45 2.15 -3.33 -3.76
N LYS A 46 3.24 -4.06 -4.07
CA LYS A 46 3.38 -4.81 -5.33
C LYS A 46 2.32 -5.91 -5.45
N LYS A 47 2.12 -6.73 -4.40
CA LYS A 47 1.14 -7.83 -4.37
C LYS A 47 -0.28 -7.35 -4.64
N TYR A 48 -0.67 -6.20 -4.07
CA TYR A 48 -2.02 -5.66 -4.18
C TYR A 48 -2.18 -4.61 -5.29
N ALA A 49 -1.13 -4.33 -6.07
CA ALA A 49 -1.13 -3.29 -7.11
C ALA A 49 -1.66 -1.94 -6.58
N ILE A 50 -1.21 -1.54 -5.38
CA ILE A 50 -1.62 -0.28 -4.76
C ILE A 50 -0.94 0.88 -5.49
N MET A 51 -1.74 1.83 -5.96
CA MET A 51 -1.28 2.98 -6.73
C MET A 51 -1.86 4.27 -6.16
N ARG A 52 -1.10 5.37 -6.27
CA ARG A 52 -1.58 6.70 -5.89
C ARG A 52 -2.34 7.32 -7.05
N GLU A 53 -3.61 7.61 -6.83
CA GLU A 53 -4.40 8.46 -7.72
C GLU A 53 -4.01 9.93 -7.48
N VAL A 54 -3.75 10.65 -8.57
CA VAL A 54 -3.41 12.08 -8.53
C VAL A 54 -4.42 12.83 -9.40
N GLU A 55 -4.88 13.99 -8.91
CA GLU A 55 -6.00 14.79 -9.45
C GLU A 55 -5.84 15.32 -10.89
N ARG A 56 -4.79 14.92 -11.62
CA ARG A 56 -4.54 15.32 -13.03
C ARG A 56 -4.51 14.13 -13.99
N GLY A 57 -5.26 13.06 -13.70
CA GLY A 57 -5.39 11.88 -14.56
C GLY A 57 -4.09 11.10 -14.77
N LYS A 58 -3.08 11.32 -13.91
CA LYS A 58 -1.81 10.59 -13.94
C LYS A 58 -1.72 9.73 -12.69
N THR A 59 -1.73 8.41 -12.89
CA THR A 59 -1.39 7.44 -11.84
C THR A 59 0.12 7.43 -11.67
N ILE A 60 0.63 7.82 -10.51
CA ILE A 60 2.03 7.59 -10.20
C ILE A 60 2.15 6.20 -9.57
N GLY A 61 2.78 5.29 -10.31
CA GLY A 61 3.25 4.04 -9.74
C GLY A 61 4.31 4.33 -8.69
N PHE A 62 4.41 3.48 -7.68
CA PHE A 62 5.60 3.48 -6.82
C PHE A 62 6.78 3.03 -7.68
N ASP A 63 7.59 4.00 -8.13
CA ASP A 63 8.78 3.77 -8.92
C ASP A 63 9.67 2.75 -8.21
N SER A 64 9.72 1.54 -8.78
CA SER A 64 10.54 0.43 -8.30
C SER A 64 12.03 0.72 -8.38
N GLY A 65 12.47 1.83 -9.00
CA GLY A 65 13.86 2.24 -9.08
C GLY A 65 14.43 2.88 -7.82
N ARG A 66 13.61 3.13 -6.79
CA ARG A 66 14.05 3.69 -5.50
C ARG A 66 14.16 2.63 -4.38
N TRP A 67 14.03 1.33 -4.70
CA TRP A 67 14.04 0.19 -3.76
C TRP A 67 14.57 -1.11 -4.35
#